data_AF-A0A1Q5LYA3-F1
#
_entry.id   AF-A0A1Q5LYA3-F1
#
_cell.length_a   1.000
_cell.length_b   1.000
_cell.length_c   1.000
_cell.angle_alpha   90.00
_cell.angle_beta   90.00
_cell.angle_gamma   90.00
#
_symmetry.space_group_name_H-M   'P 1'
#
loop_
_entity.id
_entity.type
_entity.pdbx_description
1 polymer ?
#
loop_
_entity_poly.entity_id
_entity_poly.type
_entity_poly.pdbx_seq_one_letter_code
_entity_poly.pdbx_strand_id
1 'polypeptide(L)'
;MLEVTDNDQLTGAALERVEADEFMPDEERTHARSAVREDEAEALAYLVEPVDLLGQVPGVELAQASWSSEQVEYDPDAEMWDLDEEDDEDHLDDVRP
;
A
#
# COMPACT_ATOMS: atom_id res chain seq x y z
N MET A 1 -20.37 -5.96 -14.47
CA MET A 1 -18.92 -5.92 -14.69
C MET A 1 -18.56 -4.46 -14.80
N LEU A 2 -17.69 -3.97 -13.91
CA LEU A 2 -17.11 -2.64 -14.01
C LEU A 2 -15.86 -2.77 -14.88
N GLU A 3 -15.79 -2.05 -15.98
CA GLU A 3 -14.64 -2.01 -16.88
C GLU A 3 -14.21 -0.56 -16.99
N VAL A 4 -12.93 -0.30 -16.69
CA VAL A 4 -12.33 1.03 -16.75
C VAL A 4 -11.15 0.94 -17.70
N THR A 5 -11.29 1.51 -18.89
CA THR A 5 -10.30 1.44 -19.97
C THR A 5 -9.46 2.71 -20.10
N ASP A 6 -9.74 3.69 -19.27
CA ASP A 6 -9.20 5.05 -19.37
C ASP A 6 -8.74 5.54 -18.01
N ASN A 7 -7.64 6.26 -18.02
CA ASN A 7 -6.95 6.74 -16.82
C ASN A 7 -7.79 7.74 -16.03
N ASP A 8 -8.42 8.69 -16.71
CA ASP A 8 -9.28 9.70 -16.07
C ASP A 8 -10.53 9.04 -15.48
N GLN A 9 -11.06 8.01 -16.14
CA GLN A 9 -12.16 7.22 -15.60
C GLN A 9 -11.75 6.41 -14.36
N LEU A 10 -10.51 5.91 -14.30
CA LEU A 10 -9.97 5.20 -13.14
C LEU A 10 -9.84 6.12 -11.93
N THR A 11 -9.16 7.25 -12.13
CA THR A 11 -9.00 8.28 -11.11
C THR A 11 -10.36 8.82 -10.65
N GLY A 12 -11.29 9.04 -11.58
CA GLY A 12 -12.66 9.47 -11.27
C GLY A 12 -13.41 8.46 -10.40
N ALA A 13 -13.38 7.18 -10.76
CA ALA A 13 -14.02 6.12 -9.97
C ALA A 13 -13.41 5.98 -8.58
N ALA A 14 -12.08 6.08 -8.46
CA ALA A 14 -11.38 6.06 -7.18
C ALA A 14 -11.80 7.25 -6.30
N LEU A 15 -11.85 8.46 -6.86
CA LEU A 15 -12.32 9.66 -6.16
C LEU A 15 -13.76 9.53 -5.68
N GLU A 16 -14.67 9.00 -6.50
CA GLU A 16 -16.05 8.73 -6.08
C GLU A 16 -16.11 7.79 -4.87
N ARG A 17 -15.25 6.76 -4.84
CA ARG A 17 -15.16 5.84 -3.72
C ARG A 17 -14.59 6.49 -2.46
N VAL A 18 -13.55 7.33 -2.59
CA VAL A 18 -12.96 8.11 -1.48
C VAL A 18 -14.02 9.01 -0.82
N GLU A 19 -14.85 9.68 -1.62
CA GLU A 19 -15.90 10.55 -1.07
C GLU A 19 -17.07 9.76 -0.46
N ALA A 20 -17.33 8.54 -0.94
CA ALA A 20 -18.40 7.69 -0.44
C ALA A 20 -18.06 6.94 0.86
N ASP A 21 -16.79 6.89 1.27
CA ASP A 21 -16.36 6.25 2.51
C ASP A 21 -16.75 7.10 3.72
N GLU A 22 -17.81 6.71 4.44
CA GLU A 22 -18.30 7.39 5.64
C GLU A 22 -17.46 7.14 6.89
N PHE A 23 -16.59 6.12 6.87
CA PHE A 23 -15.75 5.75 8.00
C PHE A 23 -14.36 6.40 7.95
N MET A 24 -14.01 6.99 6.81
CA MET A 24 -12.74 7.69 6.63
C MET A 24 -12.72 9.07 7.31
N PRO A 25 -11.74 9.37 8.18
CA PRO A 25 -11.51 10.71 8.72
C PRO A 25 -11.16 11.73 7.63
N ASP A 26 -11.43 13.02 7.86
CA ASP A 26 -11.22 14.09 6.86
C ASP A 26 -9.75 14.27 6.44
N GLU A 27 -8.82 14.13 7.39
CA GLU A 27 -7.37 14.21 7.11
C GLU A 27 -6.92 13.07 6.20
N GLU A 28 -7.36 11.85 6.51
CA GLU A 28 -7.10 10.66 5.71
C GLU A 28 -7.74 10.77 4.32
N ARG A 29 -8.98 11.26 4.24
CA ARG A 29 -9.67 11.51 2.96
C ARG A 29 -8.91 12.50 2.08
N THR A 30 -8.35 13.55 2.68
CA THR A 30 -7.55 14.54 1.96
C THR A 30 -6.29 13.90 1.39
N HIS A 31 -5.60 13.06 2.17
CA HIS A 31 -4.43 12.32 1.72
C HIS A 31 -4.77 11.32 0.60
N ALA A 32 -5.80 10.49 0.80
CA ALA A 32 -6.26 9.53 -0.20
C ALA A 32 -6.62 10.22 -1.52
N ARG A 33 -7.30 11.37 -1.47
CA ARG A 33 -7.64 12.16 -2.66
C ARG A 33 -6.41 12.68 -3.41
N SER A 34 -5.31 12.99 -2.72
CA SER A 34 -4.05 13.38 -3.37
C SER A 34 -3.42 12.16 -4.04
N ALA A 35 -3.25 11.07 -3.29
CA ALA A 35 -2.63 9.83 -3.77
C ALA A 35 -3.28 9.30 -5.06
N VAL A 36 -4.61 9.15 -5.09
CA VAL A 36 -5.32 8.64 -6.27
C VAL A 36 -5.27 9.56 -7.49
N ARG A 37 -4.92 10.84 -7.32
CA ARG A 37 -4.72 11.79 -8.43
C ARG A 37 -3.29 11.79 -8.95
N GLU A 38 -2.35 11.40 -8.11
CA GLU A 38 -0.92 11.45 -8.39
C GLU A 38 -0.42 10.13 -8.99
N ASP A 39 -1.02 9.00 -8.63
CA ASP A 39 -0.62 7.66 -9.07
C ASP A 39 -1.84 6.77 -9.40
N GLU A 40 -1.78 6.11 -10.56
CA GLU A 40 -2.86 5.26 -11.03
C GLU A 40 -2.86 3.88 -10.36
N ALA A 41 -1.71 3.45 -9.85
CA ALA A 41 -1.62 2.29 -8.97
C ALA A 41 -2.36 2.55 -7.65
N GLU A 42 -2.26 3.75 -7.11
CA GLU A 42 -3.02 4.17 -5.92
C GLU A 42 -4.52 4.24 -6.22
N ALA A 43 -4.91 4.81 -7.37
CA ALA A 43 -6.30 4.82 -7.81
C ALA A 43 -6.87 3.39 -7.95
N LEU A 44 -6.10 2.46 -8.53
CA LEU A 44 -6.49 1.05 -8.64
C LEU A 44 -6.59 0.38 -7.27
N ALA A 45 -5.60 0.58 -6.40
CA ALA A 45 -5.58 0.00 -5.05
C ALA A 45 -6.82 0.38 -4.26
N TYR A 46 -7.28 1.63 -4.38
CA TYR A 46 -8.47 2.14 -3.70
C TYR A 46 -9.79 1.52 -4.19
N LEU A 47 -9.81 0.94 -5.40
CA LEU A 47 -10.99 0.27 -5.97
C LEU A 47 -11.07 -1.22 -5.62
N VAL A 48 -9.99 -1.79 -5.08
CA VAL A 48 -9.89 -3.21 -4.78
C VAL A 48 -10.18 -3.44 -3.29
N GLU A 49 -11.11 -4.35 -3.00
CA GLU A 49 -11.42 -4.82 -1.64
C GLU A 49 -10.88 -6.24 -1.45
N PRO A 50 -9.60 -6.43 -1.07
CA PRO A 50 -8.91 -7.71 -1.23
C PRO A 50 -9.56 -8.83 -0.42
N VAL A 51 -10.02 -8.51 0.80
CA VAL A 51 -10.63 -9.48 1.71
C VAL A 51 -12.00 -9.94 1.19
N ASP A 52 -12.82 -9.03 0.67
CA ASP A 52 -14.12 -9.36 0.08
C ASP A 52 -13.97 -10.21 -1.20
N LEU A 53 -12.95 -9.90 -2.01
CA LEU A 53 -12.62 -10.69 -3.20
C LEU A 53 -12.24 -12.14 -2.87
N LEU A 54 -11.45 -12.35 -1.81
CA LEU A 54 -11.01 -13.67 -1.40
C LEU A 54 -12.17 -14.53 -0.85
N GLY A 55 -13.18 -13.91 -0.24
CA GLY A 55 -14.38 -14.62 0.24
C GLY A 55 -15.21 -15.27 -0.87
N GLN A 56 -15.03 -14.87 -2.12
CA GLN A 56 -15.73 -15.42 -3.28
C GLN A 56 -15.03 -16.65 -3.89
N VAL A 57 -13.80 -16.96 -3.44
CA VAL A 57 -13.00 -18.06 -3.99
C VAL A 57 -13.31 -19.37 -3.24
N PRO A 58 -13.87 -20.41 -3.91
CA PRO A 58 -14.22 -21.67 -3.26
C PRO A 58 -13.01 -22.38 -2.65
N GLY A 59 -13.13 -22.78 -1.38
CA GLY A 59 -12.10 -23.54 -0.67
C GLY A 59 -10.96 -22.69 -0.10
N VAL A 60 -11.03 -21.36 -0.19
CA VAL A 60 -10.11 -20.45 0.51
C VAL A 60 -10.65 -20.16 1.90
N GLU A 61 -9.78 -20.29 2.90
CA GLU A 61 -10.04 -19.88 4.28
C GLU A 61 -8.94 -18.90 4.71
N LEU A 62 -9.33 -17.72 5.19
CA LEU A 62 -8.38 -16.71 5.68
C LEU A 62 -7.89 -17.13 7.07
N ALA A 63 -6.61 -17.48 7.16
CA ALA A 63 -5.95 -17.73 8.43
C ALA A 63 -5.21 -16.46 8.89
N GLN A 64 -5.45 -16.03 10.12
CA GLN A 64 -4.66 -14.97 10.74
C GLN A 64 -3.27 -15.52 11.09
N ALA A 65 -2.23 -14.99 10.46
CA ALA A 65 -0.86 -15.28 10.84
C ALA A 65 -0.43 -14.28 11.93
N SER A 66 -0.14 -14.76 13.14
CA SER A 66 0.49 -13.92 14.16
C SER A 66 1.98 -13.88 13.89
N TRP A 67 2.49 -12.73 13.50
CA TRP A 67 3.92 -12.47 13.49
C TRP A 67 4.30 -11.93 14.86
N SER A 68 5.11 -12.68 15.61
CA SER A 68 5.74 -12.18 16.82
C SER A 68 7.11 -11.63 16.46
N SER A 69 7.33 -10.35 16.74
CA SER A 69 8.69 -9.80 16.76
C SER A 69 9.37 -10.15 18.08
N GLU A 70 10.69 -10.32 18.06
CA GLU A 70 11.47 -10.39 19.28
C GLU A 70 11.49 -9.02 19.96
N GLN A 71 11.26 -8.96 21.29
CA GLN A 71 11.47 -7.73 22.05
C GLN A 71 12.97 -7.60 22.33
N VAL A 72 13.57 -6.52 21.81
CA VAL A 72 14.96 -6.15 22.08
C VAL A 72 15.00 -4.87 22.90
N GLU A 73 16.00 -4.72 23.77
CA GLU A 73 16.25 -3.46 24.47
C GLU A 73 16.69 -2.39 23.46
N TYR A 74 16.26 -1.16 23.67
CA TYR A 74 16.72 -0.03 22.86
C TYR A 74 18.23 0.17 23.07
N ASP A 75 18.99 0.05 21.99
CA ASP A 75 20.43 0.32 21.97
C ASP A 75 20.67 1.69 21.28
N PRO A 76 21.11 2.74 22.00
CA PRO A 76 21.38 4.05 21.42
C PRO A 76 22.60 4.06 20.48
N ASP A 77 23.44 3.02 20.55
CA ASP A 77 24.60 2.84 19.68
C ASP A 77 24.26 1.93 18.47
N ALA A 78 23.04 1.39 18.39
CA ALA A 78 22.60 0.63 17.22
C ALA A 78 22.55 1.53 15.99
N GLU A 79 22.88 0.93 14.84
CA GLU A 79 22.70 1.58 13.54
C GLU A 79 21.22 1.96 13.39
N MET A 80 20.98 3.26 13.42
CA MET A 80 19.67 3.81 13.06
C MET A 80 19.45 3.45 11.61
N TRP A 81 18.29 2.87 11.34
CA TRP A 81 17.83 2.69 9.96
C TRP A 81 17.62 4.10 9.42
N ASP A 82 18.55 4.56 8.58
CA ASP A 82 18.43 5.86 7.96
C ASP A 82 17.33 5.76 6.89
N LEU A 83 16.15 6.25 7.23
CA LEU A 83 14.98 6.22 6.33
C LEU A 83 15.14 7.15 5.13
N ASP A 84 16.16 8.02 5.15
CA ASP A 84 16.51 8.94 4.06
C ASP A 84 17.60 8.35 3.12
N GLU A 85 18.18 7.18 3.43
CA GLU A 85 19.02 6.44 2.49
C GLU A 85 18.12 5.72 1.48
N GLU A 86 17.75 6.45 0.41
CA GLU A 86 17.25 5.84 -0.81
C GLU A 86 18.21 4.71 -1.22
N ASP A 87 17.65 3.52 -1.49
CA ASP A 87 18.35 2.30 -1.90
C ASP A 87 19.19 2.59 -3.18
N ASP A 88 20.41 3.09 -3.00
CA ASP A 88 21.43 3.20 -4.03
C ASP A 88 21.86 1.76 -4.39
N GLU A 89 21.06 1.10 -5.22
CA GLU A 89 21.38 -0.13 -5.93
C GLU A 89 22.59 0.09 -6.86
N ASP A 90 23.81 0.28 -6.32
CA ASP A 90 25.04 0.38 -7.12
C ASP A 90 26.29 0.04 -6.31
N HIS A 91 26.40 -1.19 -5.79
CA HIS A 91 27.74 -1.79 -5.58
C HIS A 91 27.76 -3.34 -5.53
N LEU A 92 27.27 -3.98 -6.60
CA LEU A 92 27.75 -5.32 -6.98
C LEU A 92 28.98 -5.18 -7.88
N ASP A 93 30.11 -4.68 -7.35
CA ASP A 93 31.42 -4.79 -8.01
C ASP A 93 32.57 -4.45 -7.04
N ASP A 94 32.89 -5.36 -6.10
CA ASP A 94 34.28 -5.54 -5.64
C ASP A 94 34.50 -6.94 -5.02
N VAL A 95 34.16 -8.01 -5.74
CA VAL A 95 34.86 -9.29 -5.51
C VAL A 95 36.17 -9.21 -6.29
N ARG A 96 37.23 -8.70 -5.66
CA ARG A 96 38.58 -8.75 -6.26
C ARG A 96 39.08 -10.19 -6.32
N PRO A 97 39.81 -10.56 -7.41
CA PRO A 97 40.29 -11.92 -7.66
C PRO A 97 41.38 -12.40 -6.69
#